data_AF-A0A224XZF9-F1
#
_entry.id   AF-A0A224XZF9-F1
#
_cell.length_a   1.000
_cell.length_b   1.000
_cell.length_c   1.000
_cell.angle_alpha   90.00
_cell.angle_beta   90.00
_cell.angle_gamma   90.00
#
_symmetry.space_group_name_H-M   'P 1'
#
loop_
_entity.id
_entity.type
_entity.pdbx_description
1 polymer ?
#
loop_
_entity_poly.entity_id
_entity_poly.type
_entity_poly.pdbx_seq_one_letter_code
_entity_poly.pdbx_strand_id
1 'polypeptide(L)'
;VQAMVELVKRLGWSYVSIIYEESNYGIKAFEELEVLLDKHGVCIAVKEKLVKDSGVAEDNVYDSIIVKLQTKPRAKGVIIFGSDQEVAELMRAVKRCNATGSFSWIGSDGWSARDLVSNGNEAQVEGTLSVQPQANPVAGFEEYFLNLTVENNKRNPWFVEFWEDHF
;
A
#
# COMPACT_ATOMS: atom_id res chain seq x y z
N VAL A 1 -9.52 -6.84 7.12
CA VAL A 1 -9.49 -5.48 7.73
C VAL A 1 -9.50 -5.46 9.27
N GLN A 2 -10.04 -6.49 9.96
CA GLN A 2 -10.10 -6.55 11.43
C GLN A 2 -8.75 -6.29 12.13
N ALA A 3 -7.64 -6.83 11.61
CA ALA A 3 -6.30 -6.62 12.16
C ALA A 3 -5.88 -5.14 12.16
N MET A 4 -6.25 -4.38 11.11
CA MET A 4 -5.94 -2.95 11.03
C MET A 4 -6.73 -2.14 12.06
N VAL A 5 -8.01 -2.49 12.28
CA VAL A 5 -8.83 -1.86 13.33
C VAL A 5 -8.22 -2.10 14.71
N GLU A 6 -7.70 -3.30 14.95
CA GLU A 6 -7.02 -3.62 16.21
C GLU A 6 -5.70 -2.85 16.36
N LEU A 7 -4.95 -2.63 15.27
CA LEU A 7 -3.79 -1.73 15.28
C LEU A 7 -4.18 -0.29 15.63
N VAL A 8 -5.20 0.27 14.96
CA VAL A 8 -5.73 1.61 15.23
C VAL A 8 -6.10 1.78 16.71
N LYS A 9 -6.76 0.78 17.29
CA LYS A 9 -7.11 0.77 18.72
C LYS A 9 -5.89 0.73 19.62
N ARG A 10 -4.90 -0.11 19.32
CA ARG A 10 -3.65 -0.22 20.11
C ARG A 10 -2.82 1.04 20.05
N LEU A 11 -2.86 1.76 18.93
CA LEU A 11 -2.22 3.06 18.76
C LEU A 11 -3.01 4.21 19.42
N GLY A 12 -4.21 3.94 19.95
CA GLY A 12 -5.06 4.95 20.56
C GLY A 12 -5.62 5.98 19.56
N TRP A 13 -5.68 5.63 18.27
CA TRP A 13 -6.17 6.53 17.24
C TRP A 13 -7.71 6.56 17.21
N SER A 14 -8.29 7.73 17.44
CA SER A 14 -9.74 7.95 17.36
C SER A 14 -10.18 8.78 16.14
N TYR A 15 -9.21 9.29 15.36
CA TYR A 15 -9.45 10.12 14.19
C TYR A 15 -8.41 9.82 13.11
N VAL A 16 -8.84 9.16 12.03
CA VAL A 16 -7.94 8.63 10.97
C VAL A 16 -8.42 9.04 9.59
N SER A 17 -7.52 9.03 8.61
CA SER A 17 -7.89 9.16 7.19
C SER A 17 -7.74 7.82 6.48
N ILE A 18 -8.49 7.62 5.40
CA ILE A 18 -8.43 6.38 4.62
C ILE A 18 -8.20 6.72 3.15
N ILE A 19 -7.30 5.96 2.53
CA ILE A 19 -7.04 5.99 1.09
C ILE A 19 -7.25 4.57 0.57
N TYR A 20 -8.00 4.43 -0.52
CA TYR A 20 -8.29 3.12 -1.10
C TYR A 20 -8.30 3.14 -2.62
N GLU A 21 -7.81 2.09 -3.29
CA GLU A 21 -7.83 1.99 -4.74
C GLU A 21 -9.23 1.74 -5.31
N GLU A 22 -9.46 2.19 -6.54
CA GLU A 22 -10.66 1.90 -7.34
C GLU A 22 -10.66 0.46 -7.87
N SER A 23 -10.65 -0.50 -6.96
CA SER A 23 -10.76 -1.91 -7.27
C SER A 23 -11.70 -2.61 -6.31
N ASN A 24 -12.09 -3.84 -6.63
CA ASN A 24 -12.87 -4.64 -5.69
C ASN A 24 -12.10 -4.88 -4.37
N TYR A 25 -10.76 -5.00 -4.42
CA TYR A 25 -9.93 -5.12 -3.22
C TYR A 25 -10.01 -3.87 -2.34
N GLY A 26 -9.74 -2.69 -2.91
CA GLY A 26 -9.76 -1.43 -2.18
C GLY A 26 -11.16 -1.04 -1.67
N ILE A 27 -12.18 -1.15 -2.54
CA ILE A 27 -13.56 -0.76 -2.22
C ILE A 27 -14.15 -1.67 -1.13
N LYS A 28 -14.04 -3.00 -1.27
CA LYS A 28 -14.58 -3.92 -0.26
C LYS A 28 -13.89 -3.78 1.08
N ALA A 29 -12.57 -3.60 1.07
CA ALA A 29 -11.81 -3.36 2.29
C ALA A 29 -12.24 -2.05 2.97
N PHE A 30 -12.44 -0.98 2.20
CA PHE A 30 -12.94 0.29 2.73
C PHE A 30 -14.35 0.15 3.33
N GLU A 31 -15.29 -0.47 2.62
CA GLU A 31 -16.67 -0.68 3.11
C GLU A 31 -16.69 -1.43 4.46
N GLU A 32 -15.91 -2.51 4.56
CA GLU A 32 -15.83 -3.30 5.80
C GLU A 32 -15.11 -2.52 6.92
N LEU A 33 -14.04 -1.79 6.58
CA LEU A 33 -13.30 -0.97 7.52
C LEU A 33 -14.16 0.18 8.08
N GLU A 34 -14.94 0.86 7.25
CA GLU A 34 -15.81 1.98 7.66
C GLU A 34 -16.80 1.52 8.73
N VAL A 35 -17.45 0.37 8.52
CA VAL A 35 -18.37 -0.23 9.49
C VAL A 35 -17.66 -0.61 10.80
N LEU A 36 -16.45 -1.16 10.72
CA LEU A 36 -15.72 -1.60 11.91
C LEU A 36 -15.16 -0.42 12.73
N LEU A 37 -14.67 0.62 12.07
CA LEU A 37 -14.19 1.83 12.75
C LEU A 37 -15.32 2.54 13.49
N ASP A 38 -16.49 2.68 12.85
CA ASP A 38 -17.68 3.27 13.47
C ASP A 38 -18.11 2.50 14.73
N LYS A 39 -18.15 1.16 14.67
CA LYS A 39 -18.44 0.29 15.82
C LYS A 39 -17.47 0.48 17.00
N HIS A 40 -16.25 0.95 16.74
CA HIS A 40 -15.22 1.17 17.76
C HIS A 40 -15.03 2.66 18.09
N GLY A 41 -15.92 3.54 17.62
CA GLY A 41 -15.86 4.98 17.92
C GLY A 41 -14.68 5.71 17.27
N VAL A 42 -14.16 5.19 16.15
CA VAL A 42 -13.09 5.83 15.38
C VAL A 42 -13.71 6.60 14.22
N CYS A 43 -13.46 7.91 14.18
CA CYS A 43 -14.00 8.79 13.14
C CYS A 43 -13.06 8.85 11.93
N ILE A 44 -13.64 8.88 10.73
CA ILE A 44 -12.92 9.06 9.48
C ILE A 44 -12.89 10.56 9.12
N ALA A 45 -11.69 11.12 8.97
CA ALA A 45 -11.45 12.53 8.72
C ALA A 45 -11.54 12.88 7.24
N VAL A 46 -10.87 12.08 6.42
CA VAL A 46 -10.80 12.17 4.97
C VAL A 46 -10.87 10.75 4.43
N LYS A 47 -11.66 10.55 3.38
CA LYS A 47 -11.66 9.33 2.59
C LYS A 47 -11.45 9.68 1.13
N GLU A 48 -10.39 9.17 0.54
CA GLU A 48 -10.03 9.45 -0.85
C GLU A 48 -9.78 8.15 -1.61
N LYS A 49 -10.16 8.18 -2.88
CA LYS A 49 -10.02 7.04 -3.78
C LYS A 49 -8.80 7.25 -4.67
N LEU A 50 -7.93 6.25 -4.77
CA LEU A 50 -6.86 6.18 -5.76
C LEU A 50 -7.46 5.64 -7.06
N VAL A 51 -7.60 6.50 -8.05
CA VAL A 51 -8.06 6.10 -9.37
C VAL A 51 -6.86 5.50 -10.10
N LYS A 52 -7.00 4.25 -10.56
CA LYS A 52 -6.01 3.62 -11.43
C LYS A 52 -6.07 4.33 -12.76
N ASP A 53 -4.99 5.00 -13.15
CA ASP A 53 -4.91 5.53 -14.49
C ASP A 53 -4.06 4.62 -15.37
N SER A 54 -4.52 4.46 -16.60
CA SER A 54 -3.89 3.90 -17.79
C SER A 54 -2.56 4.54 -18.23
N GLY A 55 -1.83 5.20 -17.31
CA GLY A 55 -0.51 5.78 -17.54
C GLY A 55 -0.43 7.31 -17.49
N VAL A 56 -1.53 8.02 -17.17
CA VAL A 56 -1.56 9.50 -17.17
C VAL A 56 -2.30 10.07 -15.96
N ALA A 57 -2.18 9.46 -14.77
CA ALA A 57 -2.58 10.18 -13.57
C ALA A 57 -1.63 11.37 -13.45
N GLU A 58 -2.10 12.56 -13.84
CA GLU A 58 -1.35 13.78 -13.67
C GLU A 58 -0.95 13.87 -12.19
N ASP A 59 0.31 14.22 -11.91
CA ASP A 59 0.86 14.37 -10.55
C ASP A 59 -0.08 15.16 -9.61
N ASN A 60 -0.92 16.02 -10.19
CA ASN A 60 -1.94 16.81 -9.51
C ASN A 60 -2.98 15.99 -8.72
N VAL A 61 -3.32 14.76 -9.13
CA VAL A 61 -4.37 13.96 -8.45
C VAL A 61 -3.85 13.53 -7.08
N TYR A 62 -2.65 12.95 -7.04
CA TYR A 62 -2.02 12.53 -5.80
C TYR A 62 -1.69 13.73 -4.91
N ASP A 63 -1.18 14.83 -5.48
CA ASP A 63 -0.92 16.06 -4.75
C ASP A 63 -2.21 16.61 -4.10
N SER A 64 -3.35 16.55 -4.81
CA SER A 64 -4.64 16.98 -4.27
C SER A 64 -5.09 16.14 -3.07
N ILE A 65 -4.81 14.82 -3.08
CA ILE A 65 -5.10 13.93 -1.94
C ILE A 65 -4.26 14.35 -0.73
N ILE A 66 -2.96 14.63 -0.92
CA ILE A 66 -2.08 15.08 0.17
C ILE A 66 -2.55 16.43 0.74
N VAL A 67 -2.92 17.38 -0.12
CA VAL A 67 -3.46 18.68 0.32
C VAL A 67 -4.75 18.48 1.13
N LYS A 68 -5.66 17.60 0.70
CA LYS A 68 -6.89 17.28 1.45
C LYS A 68 -6.57 16.67 2.82
N LEU A 69 -5.62 15.74 2.90
CA LEU A 69 -5.17 15.18 4.18
C LEU A 69 -4.62 16.27 5.12
N GLN A 70 -3.82 17.20 4.60
CA GLN A 70 -3.27 18.32 5.37
C GLN A 70 -4.35 19.27 5.93
N THR A 71 -5.56 19.31 5.34
CA THR A 71 -6.68 20.09 5.92
C THR A 71 -7.16 19.57 7.28
N LYS A 72 -6.82 18.31 7.63
CA LYS A 72 -7.21 17.66 8.89
C LYS A 72 -5.96 17.32 9.72
N PRO A 73 -5.22 18.31 10.26
CA PRO A 73 -3.92 18.08 10.90
C PRO A 73 -3.97 17.19 12.16
N ARG A 74 -5.16 17.00 12.75
CA ARG A 74 -5.37 16.07 13.88
C ARG A 74 -5.43 14.60 13.43
N ALA A 75 -5.78 14.32 12.18
CA ALA A 75 -5.87 12.97 11.62
C ALA A 75 -4.50 12.54 11.08
N LYS A 76 -3.57 12.27 11.99
CA LYS A 76 -2.19 11.88 11.66
C LYS A 76 -2.10 10.45 11.12
N GLY A 77 -2.96 9.56 11.61
CA GLY A 77 -3.03 8.17 11.14
C GLY A 77 -3.75 8.05 9.81
N VAL A 78 -3.11 7.41 8.83
CA VAL A 78 -3.67 7.18 7.48
C VAL A 78 -3.59 5.70 7.14
N ILE A 79 -4.73 5.10 6.79
CA ILE A 79 -4.85 3.70 6.40
C ILE A 79 -4.93 3.63 4.88
N ILE A 80 -4.09 2.81 4.24
CA ILE A 80 -3.99 2.72 2.78
C ILE A 80 -4.26 1.29 2.30
N PHE A 81 -5.28 1.14 1.45
CA PHE A 81 -5.51 -0.07 0.63
C PHE A 81 -5.23 0.24 -0.84
N GLY A 82 -4.10 -0.22 -1.36
CA GLY A 82 -3.74 0.02 -2.76
C GLY A 82 -2.65 -0.92 -3.22
N SER A 83 -2.41 -0.94 -4.53
CA SER A 83 -1.24 -1.62 -5.08
C SER A 83 0.02 -0.77 -4.88
N ASP A 84 1.18 -1.42 -5.00
CA ASP A 84 2.48 -0.77 -4.86
C ASP A 84 2.67 0.40 -5.82
N GLN A 85 2.18 0.31 -7.06
CA GLN A 85 2.33 1.36 -8.04
C GLN A 85 1.64 2.67 -7.62
N GLU A 86 0.35 2.63 -7.25
CA GLU A 86 -0.37 3.86 -6.85
C GLU A 86 0.14 4.40 -5.51
N VAL A 87 0.55 3.53 -4.59
CA VAL A 87 1.10 3.99 -3.30
C VAL A 87 2.48 4.62 -3.50
N ALA A 88 3.31 4.12 -4.41
CA ALA A 88 4.58 4.76 -4.76
C ALA A 88 4.38 6.20 -5.29
N GLU A 89 3.39 6.41 -6.17
CA GLU A 89 3.04 7.77 -6.64
C GLU A 89 2.52 8.66 -5.52
N LEU A 90 1.70 8.11 -4.62
CA LEU A 90 1.23 8.83 -3.44
C LEU A 90 2.40 9.28 -2.54
N MET A 91 3.41 8.42 -2.32
CA MET A 91 4.60 8.79 -1.55
C MET A 91 5.44 9.86 -2.25
N ARG A 92 5.54 9.82 -3.59
CA ARG A 92 6.14 10.93 -4.35
C ARG A 92 5.38 12.24 -4.16
N ALA A 93 4.05 12.19 -4.13
CA ALA A 93 3.22 13.36 -3.82
C ALA A 93 3.46 13.89 -2.39
N VAL A 94 3.60 13.01 -1.40
CA VAL A 94 3.97 13.41 -0.02
C VAL A 94 5.26 14.22 -0.03
N LYS A 95 6.27 13.79 -0.80
CA LYS A 95 7.54 14.49 -0.97
C LYS A 95 7.35 15.84 -1.68
N ARG A 96 6.64 15.88 -2.80
CA ARG A 96 6.36 17.12 -3.56
C ARG A 96 5.61 18.17 -2.75
N CYS A 97 4.63 17.74 -1.95
CA CYS A 97 3.83 18.60 -1.07
C CYS A 97 4.52 18.95 0.27
N ASN A 98 5.80 18.60 0.45
CA ASN A 98 6.56 18.81 1.68
C ASN A 98 5.84 18.26 2.94
N ALA A 99 5.19 17.11 2.80
CA ALA A 99 4.39 16.46 3.85
C ALA A 99 5.13 15.29 4.53
N THR A 100 6.42 15.11 4.27
CA THR A 100 7.26 14.08 4.91
C THR A 100 7.15 14.17 6.44
N GLY A 101 6.97 13.02 7.11
CA GLY A 101 6.79 12.95 8.57
C GLY A 101 5.48 13.55 9.10
N SER A 102 4.58 14.00 8.22
CA SER A 102 3.29 14.58 8.65
C SER A 102 2.22 13.53 8.97
N PHE A 103 2.41 12.30 8.51
CA PHE A 103 1.43 11.21 8.61
C PHE A 103 2.11 9.94 9.14
N SER A 104 1.32 9.06 9.73
CA SER A 104 1.71 7.71 10.14
C SER A 104 0.86 6.69 9.40
N TRP A 105 1.50 5.77 8.69
CA TRP A 105 0.85 4.90 7.72
C TRP A 105 0.50 3.53 8.31
N ILE A 106 -0.71 3.05 8.02
CA ILE A 106 -1.08 1.63 8.13
C ILE A 106 -1.34 1.09 6.73
N GLY A 107 -0.48 0.18 6.27
CA GLY A 107 -0.51 -0.40 4.94
C GLY A 107 -1.15 -1.78 4.87
N SER A 108 -1.87 -2.01 3.78
CA SER A 108 -2.32 -3.34 3.39
C SER A 108 -1.21 -4.18 2.76
N ASP A 109 -1.49 -5.46 2.55
CA ASP A 109 -0.58 -6.43 1.94
C ASP A 109 -0.24 -6.10 0.47
N GLY A 110 -1.06 -5.27 -0.18
CA GLY A 110 -0.87 -4.85 -1.58
C GLY A 110 0.40 -4.04 -1.85
N TRP A 111 0.95 -3.34 -0.84
CA TRP A 111 2.07 -2.40 -1.06
C TRP A 111 3.18 -2.48 -0.01
N SER A 112 2.91 -3.09 1.15
CA SER A 112 3.71 -2.87 2.36
C SER A 112 5.06 -3.57 2.47
N ALA A 113 5.37 -4.53 1.60
CA ALA A 113 6.72 -5.11 1.48
C ALA A 113 7.18 -5.15 0.01
N ARG A 114 6.89 -4.07 -0.71
CA ARG A 114 7.29 -3.91 -2.11
C ARG A 114 8.33 -2.82 -2.19
N ASP A 115 9.52 -3.18 -2.68
CA ASP A 115 10.64 -2.24 -2.85
C ASP A 115 10.26 -1.04 -3.71
N LEU A 116 9.31 -1.22 -4.64
CA LEU A 116 8.77 -0.16 -5.50
C LEU A 116 8.24 1.05 -4.70
N VAL A 117 7.65 0.81 -3.52
CA VAL A 117 7.07 1.88 -2.71
C VAL A 117 8.14 2.62 -1.90
N SER A 118 9.13 1.88 -1.37
CA SER A 118 10.17 2.43 -0.50
C SER A 118 11.32 3.07 -1.27
N ASN A 119 11.73 2.50 -2.41
CA ASN A 119 12.91 2.95 -3.14
C ASN A 119 12.75 4.40 -3.63
N GLY A 120 13.59 5.29 -3.11
CA GLY A 120 13.55 6.74 -3.39
C GLY A 120 12.53 7.54 -2.58
N ASN A 121 11.75 6.86 -1.73
CA ASN A 121 10.70 7.41 -0.87
C ASN A 121 10.91 7.01 0.61
N GLU A 122 12.12 6.64 1.01
CA GLU A 122 12.42 6.03 2.31
C GLU A 122 11.96 6.91 3.48
N ALA A 123 12.21 8.22 3.38
CA ALA A 123 11.78 9.20 4.38
C ALA A 123 10.26 9.38 4.43
N GLN A 124 9.54 9.11 3.34
CA GLN A 124 8.08 9.23 3.27
C GLN A 124 7.40 8.01 3.89
N VAL A 125 7.99 6.81 3.76
CA VAL A 125 7.44 5.55 4.30
C VAL A 125 7.96 5.22 5.71
N GLU A 126 8.85 6.03 6.27
CA GLU A 126 9.44 5.80 7.59
C GLU A 126 8.35 5.61 8.67
N GLY A 127 8.50 4.56 9.49
CA GLY A 127 7.57 4.25 10.57
C GLY A 127 6.25 3.62 10.14
N THR A 128 6.10 3.22 8.86
CA THR A 128 4.93 2.49 8.38
C THR A 128 4.72 1.19 9.14
N LEU A 129 3.47 0.96 9.57
CA LEU A 129 3.02 -0.34 10.05
C LEU A 129 2.23 -1.03 8.94
N SER A 130 2.39 -2.34 8.82
CA SER A 130 1.67 -3.09 7.80
C SER A 130 1.11 -4.41 8.29
N VAL A 131 0.09 -4.89 7.61
CA VAL A 131 -0.52 -6.19 7.85
C VAL A 131 -0.32 -7.06 6.62
N GLN A 132 0.29 -8.22 6.81
CA GLN A 132 0.48 -9.21 5.76
C GLN A 132 -0.04 -10.57 6.22
N PRO A 133 -0.64 -11.36 5.31
CA PRO A 133 -0.88 -12.76 5.57
C PRO A 133 0.42 -13.47 5.95
N GLN A 134 0.35 -14.36 6.93
CA GLN A 134 1.49 -15.19 7.27
C GLN A 134 1.79 -16.14 6.11
N ALA A 135 2.98 -16.04 5.52
CA ALA A 135 3.47 -16.97 4.53
C ALA A 135 4.42 -17.99 5.18
N ASN A 136 4.28 -19.27 4.83
CA ASN A 136 5.20 -20.32 5.24
C ASN A 136 5.94 -20.84 4.00
N PRO A 137 7.24 -21.17 4.10
CA PRO A 137 7.99 -21.76 3.00
C PRO A 137 7.35 -23.06 2.52
N VAL A 138 7.30 -23.24 1.21
CA VAL A 138 6.88 -24.51 0.60
C VAL A 138 8.10 -25.40 0.46
N ALA A 139 8.09 -26.55 1.15
CA ALA A 139 9.20 -27.49 1.13
C ALA A 139 9.55 -27.91 -0.32
N GLY A 140 10.83 -27.81 -0.67
CA GLY A 140 11.35 -28.14 -2.00
C GLY A 140 11.10 -27.08 -3.09
N PHE A 141 10.33 -26.02 -2.83
CA PHE A 141 10.08 -24.98 -3.83
C PHE A 141 11.34 -24.18 -4.16
N GLU A 142 12.12 -23.81 -3.15
CA GLU A 142 13.37 -23.07 -3.33
C GLU A 142 14.39 -23.88 -4.14
N GLU A 143 14.61 -25.15 -3.78
CA GLU A 143 15.47 -26.07 -4.53
C GLU A 143 14.98 -26.27 -5.97
N TYR A 144 13.68 -26.46 -6.16
CA TYR A 144 13.08 -26.57 -7.49
C TYR A 144 13.36 -25.31 -8.32
N PHE A 145 13.07 -24.13 -7.76
CA PHE A 145 13.13 -22.86 -8.48
C PHE A 145 14.57 -22.45 -8.82
N LEU A 146 15.51 -22.60 -7.88
CA LEU A 146 16.92 -22.26 -8.07
C LEU A 146 17.65 -23.20 -9.04
N ASN A 147 17.14 -24.41 -9.26
CA ASN A 147 17.70 -25.37 -10.22
C ASN A 147 17.14 -25.19 -11.65
N LEU A 148 16.23 -24.24 -11.89
CA LEU A 148 15.72 -23.95 -13.23
C LEU A 148 16.78 -23.23 -14.06
N THR A 149 16.96 -23.68 -15.30
CA THR A 149 17.81 -23.05 -16.31
C THR A 149 17.04 -22.93 -17.62
N VAL A 150 17.54 -22.08 -18.53
CA VAL A 150 16.95 -21.89 -19.86
C VAL A 150 16.91 -23.22 -20.64
N GLU A 151 17.90 -24.08 -20.45
CA GLU A 151 17.97 -25.39 -21.12
C GLU A 151 16.95 -26.40 -20.59
N ASN A 152 16.68 -26.37 -19.28
CA ASN A 152 15.87 -27.38 -18.61
C ASN A 152 14.39 -26.99 -18.45
N ASN A 153 14.04 -25.70 -18.53
CA ASN A 153 12.68 -25.20 -18.29
C ASN A 153 11.91 -24.84 -19.58
N LYS A 154 11.94 -25.72 -20.58
CA LYS A 154 11.29 -25.49 -21.90
C LYS A 154 9.76 -25.38 -21.87
N ARG A 155 9.13 -25.78 -20.76
CA ARG A 155 7.67 -25.75 -20.59
C ARG A 155 7.12 -24.34 -20.38
N ASN A 156 7.92 -23.44 -19.82
CA ASN A 156 7.49 -22.09 -19.49
C ASN A 156 7.92 -21.15 -20.62
N PRO A 157 6.99 -20.67 -21.46
CA PRO A 157 7.33 -19.82 -22.60
C PRO A 157 7.90 -18.46 -22.19
N TRP A 158 7.68 -18.02 -20.94
CA TRP A 158 8.17 -16.74 -20.40
C TRP A 158 9.53 -16.86 -19.70
N PHE A 159 10.09 -18.06 -19.55
CA PHE A 159 11.30 -18.24 -18.74
C PHE A 159 12.56 -17.68 -19.39
N VAL A 160 12.63 -17.70 -20.73
CA VAL A 160 13.75 -17.10 -21.48
C VAL A 160 13.76 -15.60 -21.27
N GLU A 161 12.62 -14.94 -21.47
CA GLU A 161 12.45 -13.50 -21.27
C GLU A 161 12.78 -13.08 -19.83
N PHE A 162 12.27 -13.82 -18.84
CA PHE A 162 12.61 -13.61 -17.43
C PHE A 162 14.11 -13.71 -17.16
N TRP A 163 14.79 -14.69 -17.74
CA TRP A 163 16.22 -14.92 -17.51
C TRP A 163 17.08 -13.79 -18.10
N GLU A 164 16.74 -13.32 -19.30
CA GLU A 164 17.43 -12.21 -19.99
C GLU A 164 17.19 -10.85 -19.31
N ASP A 165 16.03 -10.62 -18.69
CA ASP A 165 15.74 -9.40 -17.92
C ASP A 165 16.48 -9.37 -16.57
N HIS A 166 16.69 -10.53 -15.96
CA HIS A 166 17.26 -10.63 -14.61
C HIS A 166 18.80 -10.71 -14.57
N PHE A 167 19.46 -11.21 -15.63
CA PHE A 167 20.91 -11.46 -15.69
C PHE A 167 21.56 -10.80 -16.91
#